data_AF-A0A1Q7YAG4-F1
#
_entry.id   AF-A0A1Q7YAG4-F1
#
_cell.length_a   1.000
_cell.length_b   1.000
_cell.length_c   1.000
_cell.angle_alpha   90.00
_cell.angle_beta   90.00
_cell.angle_gamma   90.00
#
_symmetry.space_group_name_H-M   'P 1'
#
loop_
_entity.id
_entity.type
_entity.pdbx_description
1 polymer ?
#
loop_
_entity_poly.entity_id
_entity_poly.type
_entity_poly.pdbx_seq_one_letter_code
_entity_poly.pdbx_strand_id
1 'polypeptide(L)'
;MSIREQKGRQIAERFNITREGRLYIVPSQSGRGKYKVDAEKQRCNCPDFDFRRLPCKHLYAVWQVIERTKTTTTTTDASGNTTTTTTETVKVTRKTYRQEWPAYNKAQTQEKAQFLYLLHKLCEGVGSPSQEKGRPRFMLEDMIFAMCFKVYSTVSGRRFMTGLRAAHAKGYVSSLPSYNTIFRYFESEVPSNRTSP
;
A
#
# COMPACT_ATOMS: atom_id res chain seq x y z
N MET A 1 -12.49 24.13 -40.19
CA MET A 1 -11.79 22.91 -39.71
C MET A 1 -11.52 22.00 -40.89
N SER A 2 -10.29 21.49 -41.03
CA SER A 2 -9.96 20.60 -42.16
C SER A 2 -10.43 19.15 -41.88
N ILE A 3 -10.66 18.36 -42.93
CA ILE A 3 -11.02 16.93 -42.80
C ILE A 3 -9.95 16.15 -42.00
N ARG A 4 -8.67 16.53 -42.11
CA ARG A 4 -7.55 15.89 -41.40
C ARG A 4 -7.53 16.21 -39.92
N GLU A 5 -7.87 17.45 -39.58
CA GLU A 5 -8.01 17.92 -38.21
C GLU A 5 -9.18 17.20 -37.51
N GLN A 6 -10.33 17.10 -38.17
CA GLN A 6 -11.48 16.34 -37.67
C GLN A 6 -11.14 14.86 -37.44
N LYS A 7 -10.46 14.22 -38.41
CA LYS A 7 -9.98 12.84 -38.24
C LYS A 7 -8.93 12.72 -37.13
N GLY A 8 -8.10 13.73 -36.92
CA GLY A 8 -7.15 13.78 -35.81
C GLY A 8 -7.85 13.82 -34.44
N ARG A 9 -8.90 14.65 -34.31
CA ARG A 9 -9.74 14.69 -33.11
C ARG A 9 -10.38 13.34 -32.80
N GLN A 10 -10.95 12.69 -33.82
CA GLN A 10 -11.52 11.34 -33.68
C GLN A 10 -10.48 10.31 -33.21
N ILE A 11 -9.23 10.41 -33.69
CA ILE A 11 -8.16 9.51 -33.24
C ILE A 11 -7.84 9.74 -31.76
N ALA A 12 -7.73 10.99 -31.33
CA ALA A 12 -7.44 11.34 -29.93
C ALA A 12 -8.58 10.97 -28.95
N GLU A 13 -9.82 10.89 -29.42
CA GLU A 13 -10.97 10.46 -28.61
C GLU A 13 -11.11 8.94 -28.55
N ARG A 14 -10.91 8.26 -29.68
CA ARG A 14 -11.19 6.82 -29.80
C ARG A 14 -10.01 5.94 -29.40
N PHE A 15 -8.78 6.43 -29.54
CA PHE A 15 -7.58 5.63 -29.34
C PHE A 15 -6.67 6.20 -28.25
N ASN A 16 -6.02 5.30 -27.51
CA ASN A 16 -5.05 5.69 -26.50
C ASN A 16 -3.70 6.01 -27.17
N ILE A 17 -3.28 7.28 -27.12
CA ILE A 17 -1.98 7.73 -27.62
C ILE A 17 -0.98 7.62 -26.48
N THR A 18 0.07 6.81 -26.66
CA THR A 18 1.11 6.61 -25.63
C THR A 18 2.36 7.41 -25.95
N ARG A 19 3.04 7.92 -24.92
CA ARG A 19 4.32 8.65 -25.06
C ARG A 19 5.49 7.69 -24.78
N GLU A 20 6.44 7.63 -25.71
CA GLU A 20 7.67 6.85 -25.63
C GLU A 20 8.86 7.82 -25.76
N GLY A 21 9.34 8.32 -24.61
CA GLY A 21 10.33 9.39 -24.56
C GLY A 21 9.84 10.69 -25.21
N ARG A 22 10.51 11.11 -26.29
CA ARG A 22 10.15 12.31 -27.09
C ARG A 22 9.06 12.04 -28.13
N LEU A 23 8.79 10.77 -28.45
CA LEU A 23 7.86 10.40 -29.52
C LEU A 23 6.50 10.00 -28.96
N TYR A 24 5.45 10.31 -29.72
CA TYR A 24 4.09 9.84 -29.48
C TYR A 24 3.77 8.69 -30.42
N ILE A 25 3.18 7.63 -29.89
CA ILE A 25 2.74 6.46 -30.64
C ILE A 25 1.23 6.59 -30.88
N VAL A 26 0.87 6.87 -32.13
CA VAL A 26 -0.51 7.09 -32.56
C VAL A 26 -1.01 5.88 -33.34
N PRO A 27 -2.08 5.19 -32.89
CA PRO A 27 -2.67 4.09 -33.64
C PRO A 27 -3.25 4.54 -34.99
N SER A 28 -3.22 3.65 -35.97
CA SER A 28 -3.89 3.85 -37.26
C SER A 28 -5.41 3.85 -37.07
N GLN A 29 -6.08 4.81 -37.71
CA GLN A 29 -7.54 4.93 -37.64
C GLN A 29 -8.30 3.76 -38.31
N SER A 30 -7.70 3.14 -39.34
CA SER A 30 -8.38 2.17 -40.22
C SER A 30 -7.70 0.79 -40.24
N GLY A 31 -6.63 0.60 -39.47
CA GLY A 31 -5.86 -0.64 -39.47
C GLY A 31 -5.12 -0.86 -38.15
N ARG A 32 -4.27 -1.89 -38.10
CA ARG A 32 -3.54 -2.29 -36.87
C ARG A 32 -2.16 -1.63 -36.71
N GLY A 33 -1.74 -0.80 -37.67
CA GLY A 33 -0.45 -0.10 -37.63
C GLY A 33 -0.40 1.01 -36.58
N LYS A 34 0.81 1.42 -36.20
CA LYS A 34 1.06 2.56 -35.29
C LYS A 34 2.08 3.50 -35.93
N TYR A 35 1.93 4.80 -35.68
CA TYR A 35 2.78 5.84 -36.23
C TYR A 35 3.51 6.58 -35.12
N LYS A 36 4.79 6.86 -35.34
CA LYS A 36 5.64 7.66 -34.46
C LYS A 36 5.52 9.13 -34.87
N VAL A 37 5.16 9.97 -33.91
CA VAL A 37 4.96 11.41 -34.09
C VAL A 37 5.88 12.17 -33.15
N ASP A 38 6.71 13.03 -33.71
CA ASP A 38 7.50 14.01 -32.97
C ASP A 38 6.72 15.33 -32.95
N ALA A 39 6.18 15.69 -31.78
CA ALA A 39 5.36 16.88 -31.61
C ALA A 39 6.19 18.18 -31.72
N GLU A 40 7.46 18.14 -31.31
CA GLU A 40 8.34 19.32 -31.30
C GLU A 40 8.85 19.63 -32.70
N LYS A 41 9.28 18.60 -33.44
CA LYS A 41 9.70 18.76 -34.85
C LYS A 41 8.54 18.81 -35.83
N GLN A 42 7.31 18.61 -35.35
CA GLN A 42 6.10 18.48 -36.15
C GLN A 42 6.23 17.44 -37.28
N ARG A 43 6.83 16.28 -36.97
CA ARG A 43 7.05 15.19 -37.95
C ARG A 43 6.26 13.96 -37.58
N CYS A 44 5.74 13.28 -38.61
CA CYS A 44 5.11 11.97 -38.48
C CYS A 44 5.75 11.00 -39.47
N ASN A 45 5.87 9.73 -39.11
CA ASN A 45 6.33 8.66 -40.01
C ASN A 45 5.22 8.05 -40.88
N CYS A 46 4.04 8.69 -40.98
CA CYS A 46 2.95 8.17 -41.80
C CYS A 46 3.11 8.55 -43.28
N PRO A 47 2.54 7.76 -44.21
CA PRO A 47 2.59 8.07 -45.64
C PRO A 47 2.04 9.46 -45.99
N ASP A 48 0.94 9.91 -45.38
CA ASP A 48 0.32 11.23 -45.64
C ASP A 48 1.29 12.40 -45.36
N PHE A 49 2.13 12.27 -44.34
CA PHE A 49 3.14 13.28 -44.02
C PHE A 49 4.35 13.21 -44.96
N ASP A 50 4.74 12.00 -45.38
CA ASP A 50 5.88 11.84 -46.27
C ASP A 50 5.63 12.45 -47.64
N PHE A 51 4.42 12.24 -48.19
CA PHE A 51 4.03 12.82 -49.48
C PHE A 51 3.76 14.32 -49.42
N ARG A 52 3.06 14.81 -48.39
CA ARG A 52 2.59 16.22 -48.35
C ARG A 52 3.54 17.15 -47.63
N ARG A 53 4.38 16.65 -46.72
CA ARG A 53 5.20 17.44 -45.78
C ARG A 53 4.39 18.50 -45.00
N LEU A 54 3.08 18.26 -44.84
CA LEU A 54 2.13 19.12 -44.14
C LEU A 54 1.51 18.36 -42.95
N PRO A 55 0.92 19.05 -41.96
CA PRO A 55 0.28 18.41 -40.82
C PRO A 55 -0.73 17.32 -41.23
N CYS A 56 -0.45 16.10 -40.79
CA CYS A 56 -1.30 14.93 -41.01
C CYS A 56 -2.26 14.74 -39.83
N LYS A 57 -3.26 13.87 -39.98
CA LYS A 57 -4.22 13.57 -38.91
C LYS A 57 -3.58 13.11 -37.59
N HIS A 58 -2.41 12.47 -37.62
CA HIS A 58 -1.72 12.02 -36.41
C HIS A 58 -1.05 13.17 -35.65
N LEU A 59 -0.55 14.19 -36.35
CA LEU A 59 -0.04 15.42 -35.71
C LEU A 59 -1.17 16.17 -35.01
N TYR A 60 -2.31 16.33 -35.69
CA TYR A 60 -3.51 16.91 -35.07
C TYR A 60 -3.98 16.11 -33.85
N ALA A 61 -3.93 14.78 -33.89
CA ALA A 61 -4.30 13.94 -32.75
C ALA A 61 -3.38 14.15 -31.54
N VAL A 62 -2.07 14.26 -31.77
CA VAL A 62 -1.09 14.52 -30.70
C VAL A 62 -1.25 15.92 -30.12
N TRP A 63 -1.47 16.93 -30.96
CA TRP A 63 -1.75 18.29 -30.48
C TRP A 63 -2.98 18.34 -29.58
N GLN A 64 -4.06 17.64 -29.94
CA GLN A 64 -5.25 17.53 -29.11
C GLN A 64 -4.97 16.85 -27.76
N VAL A 65 -4.12 15.81 -27.72
CA VAL A 65 -3.73 15.18 -26.46
C VAL A 65 -2.88 16.12 -25.60
N ILE A 66 -1.92 16.83 -26.20
CA ILE A 66 -1.08 17.82 -25.50
C ILE A 66 -1.94 18.95 -24.94
N GLU A 67 -2.87 19.48 -25.73
CA GLU A 67 -3.81 20.54 -25.34
C GLU A 67 -4.71 20.08 -24.18
N ARG A 68 -5.27 18.86 -24.25
CA ARG A 68 -6.05 18.27 -23.14
C ARG A 68 -5.24 18.08 -21.85
N THR A 69 -3.95 17.82 -21.95
CA THR A 69 -3.08 17.65 -20.77
C THR A 69 -2.62 18.97 -20.16
N LYS A 70 -2.69 20.08 -20.91
CA LYS A 70 -2.40 21.43 -20.42
C LYS A 70 -3.65 22.00 -19.75
N THR A 71 -3.86 21.66 -18.48
CA THR A 71 -4.86 22.36 -17.66
C THR A 71 -4.33 23.75 -17.34
N THR A 72 -4.79 24.77 -18.07
CA THR A 72 -4.53 26.17 -17.75
C THR A 72 -5.51 26.61 -16.67
N THR A 73 -5.07 26.65 -15.41
CA THR A 73 -5.85 27.30 -14.34
C THR A 73 -5.41 28.75 -14.26
N THR A 74 -6.19 29.64 -14.89
CA THR A 74 -6.04 31.08 -14.71
C THR A 74 -6.82 31.49 -13.46
N THR A 75 -6.14 31.64 -12.33
CA THR A 75 -6.71 32.33 -11.16
C THR A 75 -6.40 33.81 -11.27
N THR A 76 -7.45 34.62 -11.41
CA THR A 76 -7.38 36.08 -11.29
C THR A 76 -7.73 36.46 -9.86
N ASP A 77 -6.76 37.02 -9.13
CA ASP A 77 -7.04 37.64 -7.84
C ASP A 77 -7.70 39.01 -8.04
N ALA A 78 -8.45 39.49 -7.04
CA ALA A 78 -9.19 40.76 -7.07
C ALA A 78 -8.31 42.04 -7.24
N SER A 79 -6.99 41.89 -7.37
CA SER A 79 -6.03 42.97 -7.64
C SER A 79 -5.31 42.85 -8.99
N GLY A 80 -5.83 42.04 -9.93
CA GLY A 80 -5.44 42.10 -11.35
C GLY A 80 -4.07 41.50 -11.71
N ASN A 81 -3.40 40.78 -10.82
CA ASN A 81 -2.15 40.11 -11.16
C ASN A 81 -2.41 38.67 -11.66
N THR A 82 -1.89 38.34 -12.83
CA THR A 82 -2.13 37.05 -13.51
C THR A 82 -0.89 36.18 -13.39
N THR A 83 -0.95 35.13 -12.57
CA THR A 83 0.14 34.16 -12.42
C THR A 83 -0.19 32.89 -13.19
N THR A 84 0.63 32.54 -14.19
CA THR A 84 0.43 31.35 -15.03
C THR A 84 1.38 30.23 -14.58
N THR A 85 0.86 29.20 -13.92
CA THR A 85 1.64 28.03 -13.48
C THR A 85 1.34 26.83 -14.37
N THR A 86 2.37 26.27 -15.03
CA THR A 86 2.25 25.09 -15.90
C THR A 86 2.66 23.84 -15.13
N THR A 87 1.73 22.90 -14.91
CA THR A 87 2.02 21.64 -14.19
C THR A 87 1.82 20.43 -15.13
N GLU A 88 2.89 19.66 -15.37
CA GLU A 88 2.82 18.43 -16.17
C GLU A 88 2.24 17.27 -15.32
N THR A 89 1.10 16.72 -15.74
CA THR A 89 0.49 15.56 -15.08
C THR A 89 1.02 14.25 -15.68
N VAL A 90 2.04 13.67 -15.04
CA VAL A 90 2.53 12.32 -15.37
C VAL A 90 1.53 11.29 -14.82
N LYS A 91 0.84 10.57 -15.71
CA LYS A 91 0.03 9.40 -15.32
C LYS A 91 0.93 8.30 -14.78
N VAL A 92 1.06 8.22 -13.46
CA VAL A 92 1.70 7.08 -12.78
C VAL A 92 0.80 5.86 -12.94
N THR A 93 1.21 4.91 -13.79
CA THR A 93 0.55 3.61 -13.87
C THR A 93 0.82 2.84 -12.58
N ARG A 94 -0.23 2.61 -11.79
CA ARG A 94 -0.13 1.83 -10.55
C ARG A 94 0.37 0.43 -10.88
N LYS A 95 1.49 0.02 -10.28
CA LYS A 95 1.99 -1.37 -10.39
C LYS A 95 0.97 -2.31 -9.77
N THR A 96 0.40 -3.21 -10.58
CA THR A 96 -0.48 -4.28 -10.10
C THR A 96 0.37 -5.53 -9.88
N TYR A 97 0.55 -5.92 -8.62
CA TYR A 97 1.27 -7.14 -8.26
C TYR A 97 0.34 -8.35 -8.39
N ARG A 98 0.90 -9.50 -8.81
CA ARG A 98 0.18 -10.77 -8.83
C ARG A 98 -0.05 -11.24 -7.40
N GLN A 99 -1.30 -11.55 -7.04
CA GLN A 99 -1.66 -12.04 -5.71
C GLN A 99 -1.42 -13.56 -5.61
N GLU A 100 -0.64 -13.99 -4.62
CA GLU A 100 -0.41 -15.40 -4.31
C GLU A 100 -1.40 -15.88 -3.23
N TRP A 101 -2.60 -16.23 -3.68
CA TRP A 101 -3.68 -16.66 -2.80
C TRP A 101 -3.35 -17.88 -1.91
N PRO A 102 -2.65 -18.93 -2.40
CA PRO A 102 -2.34 -20.08 -1.56
C PRO A 102 -1.44 -19.73 -0.36
N ALA A 103 -0.40 -18.92 -0.58
CA ALA A 103 0.49 -18.47 0.49
C ALA A 103 -0.24 -17.59 1.51
N TYR A 104 -1.08 -16.66 1.03
CA TYR A 104 -1.91 -15.82 1.89
C TYR A 104 -2.85 -16.65 2.78
N ASN A 105 -3.60 -17.59 2.20
CA ASN A 105 -4.53 -18.44 2.95
C ASN A 105 -3.80 -19.34 3.96
N LYS A 106 -2.64 -19.89 3.57
CA LYS A 106 -1.79 -20.65 4.50
C LYS A 106 -1.34 -19.79 5.67
N ALA A 107 -0.88 -18.56 5.41
CA ALA A 107 -0.49 -17.63 6.46
C ALA A 107 -1.66 -17.32 7.40
N GLN A 108 -2.81 -16.93 6.86
CA GLN A 108 -4.01 -16.57 7.64
C GLN A 108 -4.51 -17.72 8.53
N THR A 109 -4.47 -18.96 8.05
CA THR A 109 -4.94 -20.13 8.81
C THR A 109 -3.95 -20.58 9.88
N GLN A 110 -2.65 -20.34 9.68
CA GLN A 110 -1.60 -20.80 10.59
C GLN A 110 -1.10 -19.72 11.56
N GLU A 111 -1.42 -18.45 11.30
CA GLU A 111 -0.86 -17.28 12.01
C GLU A 111 -0.91 -17.45 13.53
N LYS A 112 -2.10 -17.67 14.10
CA LYS A 112 -2.28 -17.79 15.54
C LYS A 112 -1.50 -18.96 16.14
N ALA A 113 -1.44 -20.08 15.44
CA ALA A 113 -0.73 -21.26 15.93
C ALA A 113 0.79 -21.01 15.98
N GLN A 114 1.34 -20.41 14.93
CA GLN A 114 2.76 -20.04 14.87
C GLN A 114 3.09 -18.94 15.88
N PHE A 115 2.25 -17.90 15.99
CA PHE A 115 2.41 -16.83 16.96
C PHE A 115 2.53 -17.36 18.39
N LEU A 116 1.62 -18.26 18.80
CA LEU A 116 1.64 -18.81 20.15
C LEU A 116 2.88 -19.66 20.42
N TYR A 117 3.29 -20.48 19.45
CA TYR A 117 4.51 -21.28 19.57
C TYR A 117 5.75 -20.40 19.72
N LEU A 118 5.90 -19.40 18.84
CA LEU A 118 7.02 -18.46 18.88
C LEU A 118 7.03 -17.64 20.18
N LEU A 119 5.87 -17.16 20.62
CA LEU A 119 5.73 -16.41 21.87
C LEU A 119 6.14 -17.26 23.08
N HIS A 120 5.69 -18.51 23.15
CA HIS A 120 6.09 -19.41 24.22
C HIS A 120 7.62 -19.61 24.26
N LYS A 121 8.23 -19.90 23.09
CA LYS A 121 9.69 -20.05 22.98
C LYS A 121 10.47 -18.78 23.28
N LEU A 122 9.91 -17.62 23.04
CA LEU A 122 10.53 -16.35 23.38
C LEU A 122 10.46 -16.06 24.90
N CYS A 123 9.37 -16.46 25.55
CA CYS A 123 9.19 -16.27 26.99
C CYS A 123 9.94 -17.31 27.84
N GLU A 124 10.24 -18.48 27.27
CA GLU A 124 10.99 -19.55 27.92
C GLU A 124 12.37 -19.03 28.37
N GLY A 125 12.66 -19.16 29.68
CA GLY A 125 13.97 -18.79 30.21
C GLY A 125 14.13 -17.32 30.62
N VAL A 126 13.06 -16.52 30.58
CA VAL A 126 13.07 -15.16 31.18
C VAL A 126 13.35 -15.20 32.69
N GLY A 127 13.08 -16.34 33.34
CA GLY A 127 13.25 -16.51 34.78
C GLY A 127 12.24 -15.68 35.57
N SER A 128 12.17 -15.90 36.88
CA SER A 128 11.31 -15.11 37.76
C SER A 128 12.16 -14.49 38.87
N PRO A 129 11.91 -13.22 39.25
CA PRO A 129 12.65 -12.60 40.34
C PRO A 129 12.40 -13.37 41.64
N SER A 130 13.44 -13.48 42.48
CA SER A 130 13.34 -14.16 43.77
C SER A 130 12.32 -13.46 44.67
N GLN A 131 11.47 -14.25 45.33
CA GLN A 131 10.51 -13.74 46.31
C GLN A 131 10.78 -14.38 47.67
N GLU A 132 11.05 -13.56 48.69
CA GLU A 132 11.31 -14.04 50.06
C GLU A 132 10.03 -14.22 50.90
N LYS A 133 9.03 -13.34 50.73
CA LYS A 133 7.82 -13.31 51.56
C LYS A 133 6.57 -13.10 50.73
N GLY A 134 5.42 -13.51 51.28
CA GLY A 134 4.09 -13.32 50.68
C GLY A 134 3.63 -14.48 49.81
N ARG A 135 2.43 -14.33 49.21
CA ARG A 135 1.82 -15.35 48.36
C ARG A 135 2.71 -15.65 47.14
N PRO A 136 2.94 -16.93 46.79
CA PRO A 136 3.73 -17.27 45.60
C PRO A 136 3.23 -16.55 44.35
N ARG A 137 4.16 -15.92 43.63
CA ARG A 137 3.88 -15.27 42.33
C ARG A 137 3.75 -16.33 41.24
N PHE A 138 3.07 -15.93 40.17
CA PHE A 138 3.11 -16.68 38.92
C PHE A 138 4.49 -16.56 38.30
N MET A 139 4.90 -17.56 37.51
CA MET A 139 6.13 -17.47 36.76
C MET A 139 6.03 -16.30 35.77
N LEU A 140 7.09 -15.49 35.71
CA LEU A 140 7.09 -14.29 34.89
C LEU A 140 6.94 -14.63 33.40
N GLU A 141 7.51 -15.74 32.95
CA GLU A 141 7.33 -16.29 31.60
C GLU A 141 5.85 -16.54 31.25
N ASP A 142 5.10 -17.21 32.13
CA ASP A 142 3.67 -17.47 31.97
C ASP A 142 2.87 -16.17 31.91
N MET A 143 3.24 -15.19 32.74
CA MET A 143 2.55 -13.91 32.81
C MET A 143 2.80 -13.05 31.57
N ILE A 144 4.05 -12.95 31.11
CA ILE A 144 4.40 -12.24 29.88
C ILE A 144 3.69 -12.89 28.69
N PHE A 145 3.71 -14.22 28.60
CA PHE A 145 2.98 -14.95 27.56
C PHE A 145 1.49 -14.61 27.59
N ALA A 146 0.85 -14.70 28.76
CA ALA A 146 -0.58 -14.44 28.92
C ALA A 146 -0.95 -12.98 28.58
N MET A 147 -0.11 -12.02 28.95
CA MET A 147 -0.28 -10.60 28.63
C MET A 147 -0.18 -10.34 27.12
N CYS A 148 0.90 -10.81 26.48
CA CYS A 148 1.09 -10.67 25.03
C CYS A 148 -0.03 -11.35 24.25
N PHE A 149 -0.40 -12.57 24.63
CA PHE A 149 -1.50 -13.29 23.99
C PHE A 149 -2.85 -12.58 24.21
N LYS A 150 -3.10 -12.01 25.40
CA LYS A 150 -4.30 -11.20 25.64
C LYS A 150 -4.39 -10.05 24.64
N VAL A 151 -3.30 -9.32 24.42
CA VAL A 151 -3.30 -8.16 23.49
C VAL A 151 -3.50 -8.64 22.06
N TYR A 152 -2.75 -9.65 21.62
CA TYR A 152 -2.88 -10.25 20.29
C TYR A 152 -4.29 -10.75 20.00
N SER A 153 -4.97 -11.33 20.99
CA SER A 153 -6.31 -11.91 20.81
C SER A 153 -7.41 -10.88 20.54
N THR A 154 -7.19 -9.60 20.85
CA THR A 154 -8.14 -8.48 20.74
C THR A 154 -9.52 -8.72 21.39
N VAL A 155 -9.66 -9.73 22.25
CA VAL A 155 -10.91 -10.03 22.95
C VAL A 155 -10.87 -9.50 24.39
N SER A 156 -12.06 -9.39 25.01
CA SER A 156 -12.16 -9.01 26.42
C SER A 156 -11.49 -10.05 27.34
N GLY A 157 -11.03 -9.62 28.53
CA GLY A 157 -10.32 -10.50 29.46
C GLY A 157 -11.08 -11.77 29.84
N ARG A 158 -12.41 -11.69 29.98
CA ARG A 158 -13.25 -12.87 30.27
C ARG A 158 -13.28 -13.85 29.09
N ARG A 159 -13.45 -13.35 27.86
CA ARG A 159 -13.45 -14.18 26.63
C ARG A 159 -12.07 -14.77 26.34
N PHE A 160 -11.01 -14.03 26.70
CA PHE A 160 -9.63 -14.47 26.56
C PHE A 160 -9.33 -15.76 27.32
N MET A 161 -9.98 -16.00 28.47
CA MET A 161 -9.73 -17.19 29.29
C MET A 161 -9.88 -18.51 28.52
N THR A 162 -10.79 -18.60 27.54
CA THR A 162 -10.91 -19.80 26.70
C THR A 162 -9.66 -20.03 25.86
N GLY A 163 -9.07 -18.96 25.31
CA GLY A 163 -7.80 -19.03 24.61
C GLY A 163 -6.66 -19.45 25.52
N LEU A 164 -6.59 -18.87 26.73
CA LEU A 164 -5.54 -19.21 27.70
C LEU A 164 -5.64 -20.67 28.19
N ARG A 165 -6.85 -21.20 28.41
CA ARG A 165 -7.05 -22.63 28.70
C ARG A 165 -6.53 -23.52 27.58
N ALA A 166 -6.79 -23.15 26.33
CA ALA A 166 -6.28 -23.90 25.19
C ALA A 166 -4.74 -23.85 25.09
N ALA A 167 -4.12 -22.73 25.46
CA ALA A 167 -2.66 -22.61 25.52
C ALA A 167 -2.06 -23.46 26.66
N HIS A 168 -2.70 -23.45 27.84
CA HIS A 168 -2.32 -24.28 28.99
C HIS A 168 -2.44 -25.78 28.67
N ALA A 169 -3.54 -26.20 28.04
CA ALA A 169 -3.71 -27.59 27.59
C ALA A 169 -2.66 -28.04 26.56
N LYS A 170 -2.05 -27.09 25.83
CA LYS A 170 -0.94 -27.35 24.90
C LYS A 170 0.44 -27.27 25.56
N GLY A 171 0.52 -26.95 26.86
CA GLY A 171 1.77 -26.83 27.60
C GLY A 171 2.52 -25.51 27.37
N TYR A 172 1.89 -24.48 26.78
CA TYR A 172 2.56 -23.19 26.55
C TYR A 172 2.68 -22.32 27.81
N VAL A 173 1.88 -22.62 28.83
CA VAL A 173 1.97 -21.99 30.15
C VAL A 173 1.82 -23.07 31.20
N SER A 174 2.56 -22.97 32.30
CA SER A 174 2.50 -23.94 33.40
C SER A 174 1.22 -23.80 34.22
N SER A 175 0.72 -22.58 34.33
CA SER A 175 -0.34 -22.18 35.25
C SER A 175 -1.43 -21.37 34.55
N LEU A 176 -2.63 -21.34 35.16
CA LEU A 176 -3.80 -20.68 34.59
C LEU A 176 -4.22 -19.45 35.43
N PRO A 177 -3.57 -18.28 35.26
CA PRO A 177 -3.94 -17.08 35.99
C PRO A 177 -5.34 -16.59 35.58
N SER A 178 -6.10 -16.09 36.55
CA SER A 178 -7.37 -15.40 36.27
C SER A 178 -7.13 -14.11 35.48
N TYR A 179 -8.10 -13.71 34.65
CA TYR A 179 -8.02 -12.48 33.85
C TYR A 179 -7.75 -11.23 34.72
N ASN A 180 -8.29 -11.17 35.94
CA ASN A 180 -8.01 -10.08 36.88
C ASN A 180 -6.54 -10.06 37.34
N THR A 181 -5.92 -11.24 37.47
CA THR A 181 -4.48 -11.31 37.78
C THR A 181 -3.66 -10.78 36.62
N ILE A 182 -4.02 -11.15 35.38
CA ILE A 182 -3.31 -10.64 34.18
C ILE A 182 -3.38 -9.12 34.12
N PHE A 183 -4.54 -8.51 34.40
CA PHE A 183 -4.66 -7.05 34.43
C PHE A 183 -3.84 -6.39 35.54
N ARG A 184 -3.79 -6.98 36.73
CA ARG A 184 -2.89 -6.49 37.79
C ARG A 184 -1.41 -6.51 37.39
N TYR A 185 -0.99 -7.47 36.54
CA TYR A 185 0.37 -7.51 36.00
C TYR A 185 0.61 -6.50 34.86
N PHE A 186 -0.42 -6.12 34.11
CA PHE A 186 -0.31 -4.96 33.20
C PHE A 186 -0.08 -3.66 33.96
N GLU A 187 -0.68 -3.54 35.14
CA GLU A 187 -0.57 -2.36 35.99
C GLU A 187 0.67 -2.37 36.89
N SER A 188 1.30 -3.53 37.08
CA SER A 188 2.52 -3.61 37.87
C SER A 188 3.68 -2.98 37.13
N GLU A 189 4.32 -1.98 37.72
CA GLU A 189 5.66 -1.58 37.30
C GLU A 189 6.57 -2.82 37.42
N VAL A 190 7.35 -3.09 36.37
CA VAL A 190 8.44 -4.07 36.44
C VAL A 190 9.19 -3.78 37.74
N PRO A 191 9.44 -4.77 38.62
CA PRO A 191 10.22 -4.51 39.81
C PRO A 191 11.63 -4.12 39.34
N SER A 192 11.85 -2.82 39.17
CA SER A 192 13.18 -2.26 39.30
C SER A 192 13.64 -2.72 40.68
N ASN A 193 14.85 -3.27 40.74
CA ASN A 193 15.56 -3.44 41.99
C ASN A 193 15.59 -2.06 42.69
N ARG A 194 14.56 -1.76 43.47
CA ARG A 194 14.64 -0.73 44.50
C ARG A 194 15.48 -1.38 45.58
N THR A 195 16.79 -1.31 45.41
CA THR A 195 17.71 -1.25 46.54
C THR A 195 17.23 -0.09 47.41
N SER A 196 16.52 -0.42 48.48
CA SER A 196 16.21 0.54 49.53
C SER A 196 17.52 1.05 50.14
N PRO A 197 17.62 2.36 50.47
CA PRO A 197 18.70 2.87 51.31
C PRO A 197 18.64 2.32 52.73
#